data_AF-B7QAR4-F1
#
_entry.id   AF-B7QAR4-F1
#
_cell.length_a   1.000
_cell.length_b   1.000
_cell.length_c   1.000
_cell.angle_alpha   90.00
_cell.angle_beta   90.00
_cell.angle_gamma   90.00
#
_symmetry.space_group_name_H-M   'P 1'
#
loop_
_entity.id
_entity.type
_entity.pdbx_description
1 polymer ?
#
loop_
_entity_poly.entity_id
_entity_poly.type
_entity_poly.pdbx_seq_one_letter_code
_entity_poly.pdbx_strand_id
1 'polypeptide(L)'
;MHTDREDRARAAAGRTFHCEDSSGLFSWSEADDYPQDDGKHRQCRLCTYSSDSWARLLNHERMHKGGRPFSCQVCEKAFTNKDHLVTHQRIHTGERPFKCDVCSKTFTDSSHWRRHKKTHLGGDRHVCQHCGRAYTRKDDLVRHVRMCHRHEV
;
A
#
# COMPACT_ATOMS: atom_id res chain seq x y z
N MET A 1 -7.30 29.16 35.95
CA MET A 1 -8.51 29.01 36.79
C MET A 1 -9.67 29.38 35.86
N HIS A 2 -10.46 28.43 35.37
CA HIS A 2 -11.53 27.70 36.08
C HIS A 2 -12.66 28.66 36.51
N THR A 3 -13.91 28.51 36.10
CA THR A 3 -14.58 27.54 35.16
C THR A 3 -15.39 28.33 34.10
N ASP A 4 -16.24 27.81 33.18
CA ASP A 4 -16.79 26.48 32.81
C ASP A 4 -16.75 26.37 31.24
N ARG A 5 -17.27 25.40 30.44
CA ARG A 5 -18.40 24.43 30.45
C ARG A 5 -19.80 25.01 30.08
N GLU A 6 -20.63 24.14 29.49
CA GLU A 6 -22.09 24.25 29.16
C GLU A 6 -22.58 25.53 28.45
N ASP A 7 -22.61 25.53 27.10
CA ASP A 7 -23.88 25.34 26.35
C ASP A 7 -23.66 25.25 24.81
N ARG A 8 -24.11 24.16 24.18
CA ARG A 8 -24.40 24.15 22.72
C ARG A 8 -25.33 23.03 22.26
N ALA A 9 -26.35 22.71 23.06
CA ALA A 9 -27.37 21.73 22.67
C ALA A 9 -28.43 22.34 21.74
N ARG A 10 -28.18 22.45 20.42
CA ARG A 10 -29.28 22.69 19.45
C ARG A 10 -29.03 22.25 18.01
N ALA A 11 -29.83 21.25 17.62
CA ALA A 11 -30.42 20.99 16.30
C ALA A 11 -29.69 21.44 15.02
N ALA A 12 -29.17 20.47 14.27
CA ALA A 12 -29.17 20.51 12.82
C ALA A 12 -30.08 19.37 12.32
N ALA A 13 -31.17 19.71 11.63
CA ALA A 13 -32.15 18.73 11.15
C ALA A 13 -31.55 17.77 10.10
N GLY A 14 -32.13 16.57 10.00
CA GLY A 14 -31.64 15.49 9.15
C GLY A 14 -31.51 15.87 7.67
N ARG A 15 -30.44 15.40 7.04
CA ARG A 15 -30.25 15.43 5.58
C ARG A 15 -29.95 14.01 5.10
N THR A 16 -31.01 13.31 4.70
CA THR A 16 -30.96 11.96 4.14
C THR A 16 -30.35 11.98 2.74
N PHE A 17 -29.03 11.84 2.66
CA PHE A 17 -28.32 11.72 1.39
C PHE A 17 -28.63 10.37 0.73
N HIS A 18 -29.58 10.36 -0.19
CA HIS A 18 -29.87 9.21 -1.04
C HIS A 18 -28.88 9.22 -2.22
N CYS A 19 -28.01 8.22 -2.28
CA CYS A 19 -27.29 7.87 -3.50
C CYS A 19 -27.72 6.47 -3.95
N GLU A 20 -28.50 6.40 -5.01
CA GLU A 20 -28.91 5.14 -5.62
C GLU A 20 -27.81 4.62 -6.54
N ASP A 21 -27.25 3.46 -6.17
CA ASP A 21 -26.38 2.64 -7.03
C ASP A 21 -26.96 1.22 -7.03
N SER A 22 -27.05 0.63 -8.22
CA SER A 22 -27.91 -0.53 -8.50
C SER A 22 -27.31 -1.89 -8.08
N SER A 23 -26.45 -1.90 -7.05
CA SER A 23 -25.59 -3.05 -6.70
C SER A 23 -25.76 -3.59 -5.26
N GLY A 24 -26.91 -3.33 -4.62
CA GLY A 24 -27.38 -4.09 -3.46
C GLY A 24 -27.34 -3.37 -2.10
N LEU A 25 -28.29 -3.75 -1.23
CA LEU A 25 -28.51 -3.16 0.09
C LEU A 25 -27.39 -3.51 1.09
N PHE A 26 -26.43 -2.60 1.27
CA PHE A 26 -25.65 -2.53 2.51
C PHE A 26 -26.32 -1.55 3.48
N SER A 27 -27.07 -2.10 4.44
CA SER A 27 -27.64 -1.31 5.54
C SER A 27 -26.53 -0.87 6.49
N TRP A 28 -26.20 0.42 6.47
CA TRP A 28 -25.31 1.05 7.45
C TRP A 28 -26.15 1.62 8.60
N SER A 29 -26.14 0.95 9.74
CA SER A 29 -26.76 1.43 10.98
C SER A 29 -25.88 2.51 11.63
N GLU A 30 -26.44 3.69 11.92
CA GLU A 30 -25.79 4.75 12.73
C GLU A 30 -25.68 4.39 14.23
N ALA A 31 -25.55 3.10 14.56
CA ALA A 31 -25.53 2.55 15.91
C ALA A 31 -24.39 1.54 16.16
N ASP A 32 -23.48 1.36 15.20
CA ASP A 32 -22.21 0.69 15.45
C ASP A 32 -21.26 1.66 16.17
N ASP A 33 -20.98 1.36 17.43
CA ASP A 33 -20.12 2.11 18.36
C ASP A 33 -18.80 2.53 17.68
N TYR A 34 -18.56 3.84 17.51
CA TYR A 34 -17.31 4.36 16.94
C TYR A 34 -16.19 4.14 17.96
N PRO A 35 -15.25 3.18 17.74
CA PRO A 35 -14.35 2.77 18.80
C PRO A 35 -13.40 3.91 19.16
N GLN A 36 -13.35 4.26 20.44
CA GLN A 36 -12.59 5.39 20.94
C GLN A 36 -11.09 5.19 20.65
N ASP A 37 -10.47 6.12 19.90
CA ASP A 37 -9.08 6.00 19.43
C ASP A 37 -8.10 6.17 20.60
N ASP A 38 -7.81 5.07 21.29
CA ASP A 38 -6.76 4.99 22.32
C ASP A 38 -5.32 4.94 21.74
N GLY A 39 -5.21 5.14 20.43
CA GLY A 39 -3.97 5.21 19.64
C GLY A 39 -3.25 3.88 19.43
N LYS A 40 -3.75 2.76 19.97
CA LYS A 40 -2.98 1.51 20.05
C LYS A 40 -3.27 0.54 18.91
N HIS A 41 -2.37 0.58 17.92
CA HIS A 41 -1.97 -0.60 17.13
C HIS A 41 -3.11 -1.31 16.36
N ARG A 42 -3.44 -0.81 15.17
CA ARG A 42 -4.52 -1.36 14.32
C ARG A 42 -4.06 -2.67 13.68
N GLN A 43 -4.35 -3.80 14.34
CA GLN A 43 -3.98 -5.15 13.91
C GLN A 43 -5.05 -5.77 13.00
N CYS A 44 -4.64 -6.62 12.06
CA CYS A 44 -5.55 -7.45 11.28
C CYS A 44 -6.09 -8.62 12.13
N ARG A 45 -7.38 -8.91 12.00
CA ARG A 45 -8.00 -10.04 12.71
C ARG A 45 -7.76 -11.41 12.04
N LEU A 46 -7.12 -11.44 10.87
CA LEU A 46 -6.90 -12.64 10.06
C LEU A 46 -5.43 -13.09 10.00
N CYS A 47 -4.48 -12.26 10.42
CA CYS A 47 -3.07 -12.63 10.58
C CYS A 47 -2.33 -11.63 11.47
N THR A 48 -1.07 -11.90 11.80
CA THR A 48 -0.22 -11.06 12.66
C THR A 48 0.16 -9.68 12.08
N TYR A 49 -0.38 -9.27 10.94
CA TYR A 49 -0.11 -7.96 10.35
C TYR A 49 -0.72 -6.82 11.18
N SER A 50 0.01 -5.71 11.29
CA SER A 50 -0.44 -4.49 11.96
C SER A 50 -0.02 -3.24 11.21
N SER A 51 -0.78 -2.15 11.39
CA SER A 51 -0.40 -0.83 10.90
C SER A 51 -0.82 0.28 11.86
N ASP A 52 0.03 1.29 11.90
CA ASP A 52 -0.25 2.67 12.28
C ASP A 52 -1.50 3.28 11.61
N SER A 53 -1.78 2.92 10.35
CA SER A 53 -2.75 3.57 9.49
C SER A 53 -3.93 2.66 9.15
N TRP A 54 -5.15 3.13 9.45
CA TRP A 54 -6.40 2.44 9.12
C TRP A 54 -6.55 2.19 7.61
N ALA A 55 -6.18 3.14 6.77
CA ALA A 55 -6.23 2.98 5.31
C ALA A 55 -5.28 1.87 4.80
N ARG A 56 -4.12 1.69 5.45
CA ARG A 56 -3.18 0.61 5.15
C ARG A 56 -3.72 -0.74 5.64
N LEU A 57 -4.32 -0.77 6.84
CA LEU A 57 -4.98 -1.97 7.37
C LEU A 57 -6.14 -2.44 6.47
N LEU A 58 -7.06 -1.54 6.10
CA LEU A 58 -8.16 -1.86 5.17
C LEU A 58 -7.65 -2.39 3.82
N ASN A 59 -6.58 -1.79 3.28
CA ASN A 59 -5.96 -2.26 2.05
C ASN A 59 -5.27 -3.64 2.21
N HIS A 60 -4.77 -3.95 3.40
CA HIS A 60 -4.27 -5.29 3.74
C HIS A 60 -5.43 -6.30 3.87
N GLU A 61 -6.52 -5.97 4.55
CA GLU A 61 -7.67 -6.87 4.72
C GLU A 61 -8.33 -7.26 3.39
N ARG A 62 -8.30 -6.36 2.39
CA ARG A 62 -8.67 -6.68 1.00
C ARG A 62 -7.90 -7.87 0.43
N MET A 63 -6.63 -8.07 0.82
CA MET A 63 -5.81 -9.19 0.31
C MET A 63 -6.37 -10.55 0.75
N HIS A 64 -6.83 -10.67 2.00
CA HIS A 64 -7.47 -11.89 2.51
C HIS A 64 -8.80 -12.17 1.80
N LYS A 65 -9.58 -11.13 1.53
CA LYS A 65 -10.88 -11.22 0.84
C LYS A 65 -10.77 -11.27 -0.69
N GLY A 66 -9.56 -11.31 -1.26
CA GLY A 66 -9.31 -11.23 -2.71
C GLY A 66 -9.73 -9.90 -3.37
N GLY A 67 -10.18 -8.91 -2.60
CA GLY A 67 -10.84 -7.69 -3.06
C GLY A 67 -9.91 -6.77 -3.85
N ARG A 68 -10.13 -6.68 -5.17
CA ARG A 68 -9.36 -5.83 -6.09
C ARG A 68 -10.28 -4.79 -6.76
N PRO A 69 -10.77 -3.78 -6.03
CA PRO A 69 -11.79 -2.86 -6.54
C PRO A 69 -11.30 -1.89 -7.63
N PHE A 70 -10.00 -1.85 -7.92
CA PHE A 70 -9.42 -0.92 -8.89
C PHE A 70 -9.01 -1.66 -10.18
N SER A 71 -9.89 -1.71 -11.17
CA SER A 71 -9.65 -2.38 -12.47
C SER A 71 -9.12 -1.43 -13.56
N CYS A 72 -8.20 -1.93 -14.38
CA CYS A 72 -7.69 -1.20 -15.54
C CYS A 72 -8.65 -1.33 -16.74
N GLN A 73 -9.24 -0.22 -17.17
CA GLN A 73 -10.20 -0.19 -18.30
C GLN A 73 -9.58 -0.55 -19.68
N VAL A 74 -8.25 -0.72 -19.77
CA VAL A 74 -7.52 -1.05 -21.02
C VAL A 74 -7.16 -2.54 -21.12
N CYS A 75 -7.05 -3.24 -19.99
CA CYS A 75 -6.64 -4.67 -19.98
C CYS A 75 -7.17 -5.46 -18.79
N GLU A 76 -8.25 -4.99 -18.16
CA GLU A 76 -9.05 -5.57 -17.06
C GLU A 76 -8.32 -5.94 -15.75
N LYS A 77 -6.98 -5.85 -15.72
CA LYS A 77 -6.14 -6.15 -14.56
C LYS A 77 -6.60 -5.36 -13.33
N ALA A 78 -6.93 -6.09 -12.27
CA ALA A 78 -7.48 -5.56 -11.04
C ALA A 78 -6.45 -5.46 -9.91
N PHE A 79 -6.47 -4.35 -9.17
CA PHE A 79 -5.52 -3.97 -8.14
C PHE A 79 -6.22 -3.73 -6.79
N THR A 80 -5.50 -3.95 -5.68
CA THR A 80 -5.98 -3.70 -4.31
C THR A 80 -5.94 -2.22 -3.92
N ASN A 81 -5.03 -1.45 -4.51
CA ASN A 81 -4.81 -0.01 -4.26
C ASN A 81 -4.87 0.82 -5.56
N LYS A 82 -5.44 2.02 -5.48
CA LYS A 82 -5.58 3.00 -6.57
C LYS A 82 -4.22 3.47 -7.11
N ASP A 83 -3.22 3.68 -6.24
CA ASP A 83 -1.88 4.13 -6.67
C ASP A 83 -1.20 3.11 -7.60
N HIS A 84 -1.45 1.82 -7.37
CA HIS A 84 -0.95 0.75 -8.21
C HIS A 84 -1.68 0.68 -9.56
N LEU A 85 -2.99 0.96 -9.60
CA LEU A 85 -3.73 1.12 -10.85
C LEU A 85 -3.19 2.34 -11.65
N VAL A 86 -3.02 3.50 -11.03
CA VAL A 86 -2.49 4.70 -11.70
C VAL A 86 -1.07 4.47 -12.23
N THR A 87 -0.20 3.87 -11.40
CA THR A 87 1.17 3.51 -11.80
C THR A 87 1.19 2.43 -12.90
N HIS A 88 0.18 1.56 -12.96
CA HIS A 88 -0.01 0.60 -14.03
C HIS A 88 -0.54 1.24 -15.32
N GLN A 89 -1.47 2.19 -15.27
CA GLN A 89 -2.01 2.87 -16.46
C GLN A 89 -0.91 3.53 -17.31
N ARG A 90 0.19 3.94 -16.67
CA ARG A 90 1.43 4.42 -17.33
C ARG A 90 2.06 3.48 -18.34
N ILE A 91 1.81 2.16 -18.27
CA ILE A 91 2.32 1.24 -19.29
C ILE A 91 1.58 1.38 -20.61
N HIS A 92 0.32 1.82 -20.58
CA HIS A 92 -0.54 2.01 -21.75
C HIS A 92 -0.35 3.41 -22.36
N THR A 93 -0.13 4.43 -21.53
CA THR A 93 0.15 5.82 -22.00
C THR A 93 1.63 6.07 -22.34
N GLY A 94 2.54 5.20 -21.91
CA GLY A 94 3.98 5.39 -22.05
C GLY A 94 4.59 6.45 -21.11
N GLU A 95 3.80 7.05 -20.20
CA GLU A 95 4.23 8.10 -19.28
C GLU A 95 5.32 7.59 -18.31
N ARG A 96 6.52 8.18 -18.36
CA ARG A 96 7.67 7.76 -17.51
C ARG A 96 8.27 8.97 -16.78
N PRO A 97 7.59 9.53 -15.76
CA PRO A 97 7.97 10.83 -15.15
C PRO A 97 9.33 10.84 -14.49
N PHE A 98 9.76 9.69 -13.97
CA PHE A 98 10.93 9.61 -13.11
C PHE A 98 12.19 9.39 -13.95
N LYS A 99 12.81 10.48 -14.43
CA LYS A 99 14.09 10.44 -15.16
C LYS A 99 15.27 10.29 -14.19
N CYS A 100 16.20 9.40 -14.49
CA CYS A 100 17.52 9.36 -13.84
C CYS A 100 18.41 10.48 -14.40
N ASP A 101 18.96 11.29 -13.51
CA ASP A 101 19.94 12.34 -13.81
C ASP A 101 21.25 11.77 -14.35
N VAL A 102 21.81 10.74 -13.70
CA VAL A 102 23.13 10.18 -14.04
C VAL A 102 23.18 9.52 -15.43
N CYS A 103 22.12 8.84 -15.86
CA CYS A 103 22.14 8.02 -17.09
C CYS A 103 20.89 8.16 -17.99
N SER A 104 20.07 9.18 -17.78
CA SER A 104 18.83 9.49 -18.52
C SER A 104 17.74 8.39 -18.58
N LYS A 105 17.92 7.21 -17.98
CA LYS A 105 16.90 6.15 -17.91
C LYS A 105 15.64 6.64 -17.20
N THR A 106 14.46 6.43 -17.80
CA THR A 106 13.16 6.87 -17.27
C THR A 106 12.32 5.71 -16.72
N PHE A 107 11.49 5.98 -15.70
CA PHE A 107 10.67 4.97 -15.02
C PHE A 107 9.22 5.44 -14.82
N THR A 108 8.28 4.49 -14.78
CA THR A 108 6.84 4.72 -14.49
C THR A 108 6.56 4.88 -12.98
N ASP A 109 7.42 4.30 -12.14
CA ASP A 109 7.31 4.27 -10.67
C ASP A 109 8.51 4.96 -9.98
N SER A 110 8.20 5.74 -8.94
CA SER A 110 9.17 6.42 -8.08
C SER A 110 10.04 5.45 -7.26
N SER A 111 9.52 4.29 -6.85
CA SER A 111 10.26 3.33 -6.02
C SER A 111 11.32 2.59 -6.85
N HIS A 112 10.97 2.21 -8.08
CA HIS A 112 11.87 1.68 -9.09
C HIS A 112 12.95 2.69 -9.49
N TRP A 113 12.59 3.96 -9.72
CA TRP A 113 13.58 5.03 -9.95
C TRP A 113 14.51 5.23 -8.75
N ARG A 114 13.99 5.32 -7.52
CA ARG A 114 14.79 5.50 -6.30
C ARG A 114 15.74 4.32 -6.06
N ARG A 115 15.27 3.09 -6.31
CA ARG A 115 16.11 1.87 -6.28
C ARG A 115 17.19 1.91 -7.35
N HIS A 116 16.88 2.39 -8.56
CA HIS A 116 17.89 2.56 -9.61
C HIS A 116 18.93 3.62 -9.26
N LYS A 117 18.53 4.79 -8.72
CA LYS A 117 19.50 5.85 -8.40
C LYS A 117 20.59 5.37 -7.43
N LYS A 118 20.28 4.46 -6.51
CA LYS A 118 21.28 3.80 -5.64
C LYS A 118 22.36 3.00 -6.39
N THR A 119 22.10 2.50 -7.60
CA THR A 119 23.12 1.72 -8.35
C THR A 119 24.27 2.58 -8.87
N HIS A 120 24.07 3.90 -9.00
CA HIS A 120 25.13 4.84 -9.36
C HIS A 120 25.97 5.29 -8.17
N LEU A 121 25.42 5.21 -6.96
CA LEU A 121 26.05 5.62 -5.71
C LEU A 121 26.90 4.49 -5.06
N GLY A 122 27.17 3.40 -5.80
CA GLY A 122 27.99 2.28 -5.31
C GLY A 122 27.45 1.56 -4.06
N GLY A 123 26.14 1.70 -3.77
CA GLY A 123 25.56 1.37 -2.47
C GLY A 123 25.68 -0.10 -2.04
N ASP A 124 25.57 -0.30 -0.71
CA ASP A 124 25.81 -1.53 0.05
C ASP A 124 25.48 -2.82 -0.70
N ARG A 125 26.51 -3.64 -0.93
CA ARG A 125 26.37 -4.94 -1.60
C ARG A 125 26.05 -6.03 -0.59
N HIS A 126 24.99 -6.79 -0.86
CA HIS A 126 24.60 -7.94 -0.06
C HIS A 126 25.45 -9.15 -0.45
N VAL A 127 26.38 -9.56 0.42
CA VAL A 127 27.32 -10.65 0.18
C VAL A 127 26.71 -12.01 0.58
N CYS A 128 26.89 -13.03 -0.25
CA CYS A 128 26.57 -14.41 0.10
C CYS A 128 27.66 -15.00 1.00
N GLN A 129 27.30 -15.42 2.22
CA GLN A 129 28.25 -15.98 3.19
C GLN A 129 28.83 -17.34 2.75
N HIS A 130 28.12 -18.09 1.92
CA HIS A 130 28.54 -19.42 1.42
C HIS A 130 29.59 -19.33 0.28
N CYS A 131 29.61 -18.25 -0.51
CA CYS A 131 30.42 -18.20 -1.74
C CYS A 131 31.01 -16.81 -2.09
N GLY A 132 30.92 -15.82 -1.20
CA GLY A 132 31.47 -14.47 -1.39
C GLY A 132 30.82 -13.61 -2.47
N ARG A 133 29.87 -14.13 -3.27
CA ARG A 133 29.21 -13.37 -4.35
C ARG A 133 28.38 -12.21 -3.79
N ALA A 134 28.59 -11.01 -4.32
CA ALA A 134 28.03 -9.77 -3.78
C ALA A 134 27.01 -9.10 -4.72
N TYR A 135 25.77 -8.96 -4.25
CA TYR A 135 24.58 -8.55 -5.01
C TYR A 135 24.15 -7.12 -4.68
N THR A 136 23.57 -6.40 -5.65
CA THR A 136 23.08 -5.01 -5.44
C THR A 136 21.72 -4.94 -4.75
N ARG A 137 21.07 -6.08 -4.45
CA ARG A 137 19.77 -6.18 -3.78
C ARG A 137 19.68 -7.44 -2.91
N LYS A 138 19.00 -7.32 -1.76
CA LYS A 138 18.78 -8.44 -0.82
C LYS A 138 17.96 -9.57 -1.44
N ASP A 139 16.98 -9.26 -2.29
CA ASP A 139 16.14 -10.29 -2.90
C ASP A 139 16.86 -11.09 -4.00
N ASP A 140 17.83 -10.47 -4.69
CA ASP A 140 18.74 -11.19 -5.60
C ASP A 140 19.66 -12.15 -4.84
N LEU A 141 20.18 -11.74 -3.67
CA LEU A 141 20.94 -12.64 -2.78
C LEU A 141 20.07 -13.79 -2.24
N VAL A 142 18.88 -13.51 -1.70
CA VAL A 142 17.98 -14.55 -1.17
C VAL A 142 17.56 -15.54 -2.26
N ARG A 143 17.34 -15.05 -3.49
CA ARG A 143 17.10 -15.90 -4.67
C ARG A 143 18.32 -16.76 -5.01
N HIS A 144 19.53 -16.20 -4.98
CA HIS A 144 20.75 -16.98 -5.19
C HIS A 144 20.91 -18.10 -4.14
N VAL A 145 20.80 -17.80 -2.84
CA VAL A 145 20.90 -18.79 -1.76
C VAL A 145 19.85 -19.90 -1.94
N ARG A 146 18.57 -19.54 -2.17
CA ARG A 146 17.48 -20.51 -2.39
C ARG A 146 17.64 -21.39 -3.65
N MET A 147 18.48 -21.00 -4.61
CA MET A 147 18.71 -21.76 -5.86
C MET A 147 20.04 -22.52 -5.88
N CYS A 148 21.09 -22.01 -5.23
CA CYS A 148 22.43 -22.58 -5.28
C CYS A 148 22.85 -23.29 -3.97
N HIS A 149 22.34 -22.83 -2.82
CA HIS A 149 22.76 -23.28 -1.48
C HIS A 149 21.55 -23.86 -0.71
N ARG A 150 20.63 -24.53 -1.43
CA ARG A 150 19.35 -25.01 -0.87
C ARG A 150 19.51 -26.14 0.16
N HIS A 151 20.63 -26.87 0.12
CA HIS A 151 20.84 -28.10 0.88
C HIS A 151 21.97 -27.97 1.94
N GLU A 152 22.32 -26.75 2.34
CA GLU A 152 23.36 -26.48 3.35
C GLU A 152 22.72 -26.01 4.67
N VAL A 153 21.80 -26.82 5.21
CA VAL A 153 21.13 -26.66 6.51
C VAL A 153 20.81 -28.01 7.12
#